data_AF-A0A9E5KWK2-F1
#
_entry.id   AF-A0A9E5KWK2-F1
#
_cell.length_a   1.000
_cell.length_b   1.000
_cell.length_c   1.000
_cell.angle_alpha   90.00
_cell.angle_beta   90.00
_cell.angle_gamma   90.00
#
_symmetry.space_group_name_H-M   'P 1'
#
loop_
_entity.id
_entity.type
_entity.pdbx_description
1 polymer ?
#
loop_
_entity_poly.entity_id
_entity_poly.type
_entity_poly.pdbx_seq_one_letter_code
_entity_poly.pdbx_strand_id
1 'polypeptide(L)'
;MRIGKPFGRRYDQLEKSMRPRSRYFIACEGRRTEYQYFQGLMQSSLELGISDLVEMVPLRHGPNTGSNPLNIFEETVQALSFSDHYYAQLDHVSIIVDRDQQSFKEFQFDAMLTLCKEAGFNLCITNPCFELWLLMHYSDLSEYNEKVLLANKKLGSRTQVERYLMDHLGGRYNKSRLQFIRSFKNRVYQALSHAKAYPHDAYDLKDAVGTGVGALIEKLQNTKDY
;
A
#
# COMPACT_ATOMS: atom_id res chain seq x y z
N MET A 1 -59.58 17.07 10.84
CA MET A 1 -58.36 16.55 11.49
C MET A 1 -57.14 16.95 10.66
N ARG A 2 -56.24 17.78 11.20
CA ARG A 2 -54.93 18.03 10.56
C ARG A 2 -53.98 16.92 11.01
N ILE A 3 -53.52 16.10 10.07
CA ILE A 3 -52.47 15.12 10.30
C ILE A 3 -51.13 15.89 10.29
N GLY A 4 -50.46 15.95 11.44
CA GLY A 4 -49.13 16.55 11.55
C GLY A 4 -48.11 15.71 10.79
N LYS A 5 -47.34 16.33 9.90
CA LYS A 5 -46.17 15.70 9.27
C LYS A 5 -45.05 15.58 10.30
N PRO A 6 -44.34 14.44 10.41
CA PRO A 6 -43.18 14.35 11.28
C PRO A 6 -42.04 15.17 10.68
N PHE A 7 -41.64 16.22 11.41
CA PHE A 7 -40.34 16.87 11.26
C PHE A 7 -39.25 15.91 11.74
N GLY A 8 -38.14 15.80 11.01
CA GLY A 8 -36.89 15.26 11.57
C GLY A 8 -36.30 13.97 10.99
N ARG A 9 -36.47 13.66 9.69
CA ARG A 9 -35.66 12.59 9.04
C ARG A 9 -34.87 13.00 7.79
N ARG A 10 -34.98 14.25 7.33
CA ARG A 10 -34.26 14.75 6.14
C ARG A 10 -32.92 15.40 6.43
N TYR A 11 -32.68 15.87 7.66
CA TYR A 11 -31.46 16.59 8.00
C TYR A 11 -30.22 15.66 8.02
N ASP A 12 -30.34 14.47 8.61
CA ASP A 12 -29.22 13.52 8.71
C ASP A 12 -28.69 13.02 7.35
N GLN A 13 -29.58 12.87 6.36
CA GLN A 13 -29.19 12.46 5.00
C GLN A 13 -28.53 13.60 4.20
N LEU A 14 -28.94 14.84 4.43
CA LEU A 14 -28.32 16.02 3.84
C LEU A 14 -26.92 16.28 4.44
N GLU A 15 -26.74 16.12 5.75
CA GLU A 15 -25.42 16.28 6.39
C GLU A 15 -24.42 15.20 5.96
N LYS A 16 -24.84 13.94 5.76
CA LYS A 16 -23.96 12.90 5.19
C LYS A 16 -23.45 13.25 3.80
N SER A 17 -24.28 13.90 2.97
CA SER A 17 -23.90 14.33 1.62
C SER A 17 -22.99 15.57 1.57
N MET A 18 -22.81 16.27 2.69
CA MET A 18 -22.01 17.49 2.81
C MET A 18 -20.64 17.30 3.45
N ARG A 19 -20.32 16.11 3.97
CA ARG A 19 -18.96 15.84 4.45
C ARG A 19 -18.01 15.81 3.25
N PRO A 20 -16.95 16.62 3.22
CA PRO A 20 -15.97 16.56 2.15
C PRO A 20 -15.37 15.15 2.14
N ARG A 21 -15.32 14.52 0.96
CA ARG A 21 -14.75 13.17 0.83
C ARG A 21 -13.23 13.26 1.02
N SER A 22 -12.68 12.42 1.88
CA SER A 22 -11.23 12.36 2.10
C SER A 22 -10.51 11.74 0.90
N ARG A 23 -9.31 12.25 0.62
CA ARG A 23 -8.38 11.68 -0.37
C ARG A 23 -7.38 10.76 0.31
N TYR A 24 -6.84 9.85 -0.48
CA TYR A 24 -5.79 8.92 -0.09
C TYR A 24 -4.54 9.18 -0.92
N PHE A 25 -3.48 9.65 -0.28
CA PHE A 25 -2.18 9.86 -0.89
C PHE A 25 -1.28 8.65 -0.64
N ILE A 26 -0.72 8.07 -1.70
CA ILE A 26 0.18 6.92 -1.63
C ILE A 26 1.57 7.32 -2.13
N ALA A 27 2.55 7.22 -1.23
CA ALA A 27 3.97 7.41 -1.53
C ALA A 27 4.65 6.02 -1.57
N CYS A 28 5.45 5.73 -2.59
CA CYS A 28 6.15 4.44 -2.74
C CYS A 28 7.65 4.65 -2.83
N GLU A 29 8.42 3.90 -2.04
CA GLU A 29 9.90 3.92 -2.10
C GLU A 29 10.40 3.44 -3.46
N GLY A 30 9.82 2.35 -3.97
CA GLY A 30 10.09 1.86 -5.31
C GLY A 30 9.32 2.63 -6.39
N ARG A 31 10.06 3.06 -7.43
CA ARG A 31 9.50 3.83 -8.56
C ARG A 31 8.81 2.99 -9.64
N ARG A 32 8.95 1.67 -9.59
CA ARG A 32 8.59 0.81 -10.73
C ARG A 32 7.43 -0.10 -10.39
N THR A 33 7.68 -1.11 -9.57
CA THR A 33 6.70 -2.19 -9.37
C THR A 33 5.47 -1.70 -8.61
N GLU A 34 5.71 -1.03 -7.49
CA GLU A 34 4.72 -0.46 -6.56
C GLU A 34 3.84 0.54 -7.31
N TYR A 35 4.46 1.53 -7.94
CA TYR A 35 3.75 2.57 -8.69
C TYR A 35 2.85 1.96 -9.79
N GLN A 36 3.38 1.03 -10.61
CA GLN A 36 2.58 0.38 -11.64
C GLN A 36 1.45 -0.50 -11.06
N TYR A 37 1.66 -1.12 -9.90
CA TYR A 37 0.63 -1.90 -9.23
C TYR A 37 -0.53 -1.01 -8.78
N PHE A 38 -0.24 0.07 -8.05
CA PHE A 38 -1.27 1.00 -7.57
C PHE A 38 -1.96 1.74 -8.72
N GLN A 39 -1.23 2.10 -9.79
CA GLN A 39 -1.86 2.64 -10.99
C GLN A 39 -2.84 1.66 -11.64
N GLY A 40 -2.45 0.38 -11.79
CA GLY A 40 -3.35 -0.62 -12.35
C GLY A 40 -4.58 -0.88 -11.47
N LEU A 41 -4.39 -0.83 -10.15
CA LEU A 41 -5.44 -0.94 -9.15
C LEU A 41 -6.42 0.25 -9.22
N MET A 42 -5.93 1.49 -9.36
CA MET A 42 -6.73 2.69 -9.60
C MET A 42 -7.49 2.64 -10.93
N GLN A 43 -6.85 2.15 -12.01
CA GLN A 43 -7.52 1.94 -13.30
C GLN A 43 -8.66 0.90 -13.22
N SER A 44 -8.61 0.03 -12.22
CA SER A 44 -9.61 -1.01 -11.97
C SER A 44 -10.47 -0.70 -10.73
N SER A 45 -10.49 0.56 -10.26
CA SER A 45 -11.08 0.95 -8.98
C SER A 45 -12.56 0.59 -8.86
N LEU A 46 -13.33 0.78 -9.94
CA LEU A 46 -14.75 0.45 -9.98
C LEU A 46 -14.96 -1.06 -9.77
N GLU A 47 -14.27 -1.90 -10.55
CA GLU A 47 -14.36 -3.37 -10.48
C GLU A 47 -13.89 -3.91 -9.13
N LEU A 48 -12.86 -3.29 -8.54
CA LEU A 48 -12.26 -3.72 -7.27
C LEU A 48 -12.89 -3.06 -6.04
N GLY A 49 -13.92 -2.22 -6.22
CA GLY A 49 -14.59 -1.55 -5.10
C GLY A 49 -13.75 -0.47 -4.40
N ILE A 50 -12.68 0.02 -5.02
CA ILE A 50 -11.73 0.99 -4.46
C ILE A 50 -12.21 2.43 -4.71
N SER A 51 -11.97 3.34 -3.76
CA SER A 51 -12.24 4.78 -3.91
C SER A 51 -11.54 5.37 -5.14
N ASP A 52 -12.19 6.29 -5.84
CA ASP A 52 -11.59 7.02 -6.96
C ASP A 52 -10.76 8.22 -6.49
N LEU A 53 -10.73 8.51 -5.19
CA LEU A 53 -10.00 9.62 -4.56
C LEU A 53 -8.64 9.17 -4.02
N VAL A 54 -7.92 8.36 -4.79
CA VAL A 54 -6.57 7.91 -4.46
C VAL A 54 -5.59 8.58 -5.42
N GLU A 55 -4.52 9.15 -4.89
CA GLU A 55 -3.51 9.90 -5.62
C GLU A 55 -2.11 9.38 -5.27
N MET A 56 -1.26 9.20 -6.30
CA MET A 56 0.13 8.84 -6.08
C MET A 56 0.96 10.09 -5.81
N VAL A 57 1.73 10.11 -4.73
CA VAL A 57 2.61 11.23 -4.38
C VAL A 57 3.83 11.24 -5.33
N PRO A 58 4.13 12.36 -6.02
CA PRO A 58 5.25 12.43 -6.96
C PRO A 58 6.59 12.65 -6.22
N LEU A 59 7.29 11.56 -5.91
CA LEU A 59 8.55 11.60 -5.18
C LEU A 59 9.79 11.86 -6.06
N ARG A 60 10.61 12.83 -5.65
CA ARG A 60 11.80 13.33 -6.37
C ARG A 60 13.08 12.57 -6.00
N HIS A 61 13.08 11.24 -6.11
CA HIS A 61 14.33 10.49 -5.99
C HIS A 61 15.43 10.96 -6.98
N GLY A 62 16.44 11.69 -6.48
CA GLY A 62 17.68 12.02 -7.19
C GLY A 62 18.68 10.86 -7.23
N PRO A 63 19.82 10.98 -7.93
CA PRO A 63 20.77 9.87 -8.17
C PRO A 63 21.37 9.17 -6.92
N ASN A 64 21.13 9.65 -5.70
CA ASN A 64 21.66 9.08 -4.44
C ASN A 64 20.61 9.03 -3.30
N THR A 65 19.32 9.09 -3.63
CA THR A 65 18.22 9.19 -2.64
C THR A 65 17.65 7.83 -2.19
N GLY A 66 17.98 6.74 -2.90
CA GLY A 66 17.32 5.44 -2.74
C GLY A 66 17.85 4.51 -1.65
N SER A 67 18.66 5.00 -0.70
CA SER A 67 19.33 4.12 0.29
C SER A 67 18.90 4.37 1.73
N ASN A 68 18.08 5.39 2.00
CA ASN A 68 17.62 5.70 3.34
C ASN A 68 16.09 5.79 3.35
N PRO A 69 15.40 4.86 4.03
CA PRO A 69 13.94 4.88 4.20
C PRO A 69 13.38 6.17 4.81
N LEU A 70 14.20 6.99 5.47
CA LEU A 70 13.78 8.30 5.98
C LEU A 70 13.62 9.34 4.85
N ASN A 71 14.32 9.18 3.72
CA ASN A 71 14.23 10.13 2.61
C ASN A 71 12.83 10.17 2.00
N ILE A 72 12.16 9.01 1.88
CA ILE A 72 10.78 8.98 1.36
C ILE A 72 9.82 9.73 2.27
N PHE A 73 10.01 9.69 3.60
CA PHE A 73 9.21 10.49 4.52
C PHE A 73 9.36 11.98 4.23
N GLU A 74 10.60 12.46 4.16
CA GLU A 74 10.91 13.87 3.87
C GLU A 74 10.38 14.30 2.50
N GLU A 75 10.59 13.49 1.46
CA GLU A 75 10.07 13.76 0.12
C GLU A 75 8.55 13.77 0.08
N THR A 76 7.89 12.91 0.86
CA THR A 76 6.42 12.88 0.98
C THR A 76 5.89 14.15 1.63
N VAL A 77 6.45 14.54 2.78
CA VAL A 77 6.08 15.78 3.47
C VAL A 77 6.32 16.99 2.57
N GLN A 78 7.46 17.03 1.88
CA GLN A 78 7.79 18.10 0.95
C GLN A 78 6.77 18.16 -0.20
N ALA A 79 6.48 17.04 -0.87
CA ALA A 79 5.52 17.01 -1.98
C ALA A 79 4.11 17.44 -1.54
N LEU A 80 3.66 16.98 -0.37
CA LEU A 80 2.36 17.35 0.19
C LEU A 80 2.29 18.83 0.60
N SER A 81 3.40 19.42 1.07
CA SER A 81 3.46 20.85 1.42
C SER A 81 3.27 21.78 0.21
N PHE A 82 3.54 21.28 -0.99
CA PHE A 82 3.34 22.00 -2.26
C PHE A 82 2.02 21.64 -2.95
N SER A 83 1.20 20.77 -2.36
CA SER A 83 -0.08 20.33 -2.94
C SER A 83 -1.22 21.26 -2.53
N ASP A 84 -1.92 21.82 -3.51
CA ASP A 84 -3.14 22.62 -3.29
C ASP A 84 -4.38 21.76 -2.96
N HIS A 85 -4.23 20.44 -2.96
CA HIS A 85 -5.33 19.47 -2.82
C HIS A 85 -5.18 18.55 -1.62
N TYR A 86 -4.16 18.75 -0.79
CA TYR A 86 -3.93 17.98 0.43
C TYR A 86 -4.36 18.77 1.67
N TYR A 87 -5.22 18.16 2.48
CA TYR A 87 -5.73 18.71 3.73
C TYR A 87 -5.45 17.74 4.87
N ALA A 88 -4.42 18.02 5.67
CA ALA A 88 -3.91 17.10 6.71
C ALA A 88 -4.95 16.63 7.75
N GLN A 89 -6.01 17.41 8.00
CA GLN A 89 -7.08 17.04 8.94
C GLN A 89 -8.13 16.10 8.34
N LEU A 90 -8.18 16.00 7.01
CA LEU A 90 -9.21 15.25 6.27
C LEU A 90 -8.61 14.05 5.54
N ASP A 91 -7.46 14.24 4.91
CA ASP A 91 -6.87 13.28 3.99
C ASP A 91 -5.99 12.26 4.71
N HIS A 92 -5.76 11.14 4.03
CA HIS A 92 -4.95 10.05 4.54
C HIS A 92 -3.70 9.89 3.70
N VAL A 93 -2.55 9.71 4.35
CA VAL A 93 -1.28 9.45 3.67
C VAL A 93 -0.80 8.06 4.05
N SER A 94 -0.38 7.28 3.05
CA SER A 94 0.30 6.00 3.25
C SER A 94 1.65 6.01 2.58
N ILE A 95 2.70 5.66 3.33
CA ILE A 95 4.06 5.50 2.81
C ILE A 95 4.37 4.02 2.73
N ILE A 96 4.70 3.54 1.54
CA ILE A 96 5.00 2.13 1.24
C ILE A 96 6.51 1.95 1.15
N VAL A 97 7.05 1.06 1.99
CA VAL A 97 8.49 0.86 2.16
C VAL A 97 8.77 -0.64 2.28
N ASP A 98 9.83 -1.08 1.62
CA ASP A 98 10.33 -2.46 1.76
C ASP A 98 11.17 -2.56 3.04
N ARG A 99 10.94 -3.61 3.85
CA ARG A 99 11.74 -3.81 5.07
C ARG A 99 13.18 -4.20 4.76
N ASP A 100 13.42 -4.94 3.67
CA ASP A 100 14.71 -5.58 3.29
C ASP A 100 15.77 -5.54 4.40
N GLN A 101 15.93 -6.68 5.11
CA GLN A 101 16.83 -6.81 6.25
C GLN A 101 18.28 -6.38 5.98
N GLN A 102 18.70 -6.34 4.71
CA GLN A 102 20.04 -5.91 4.32
C GLN A 102 20.21 -4.39 4.26
N SER A 103 19.12 -3.66 4.02
CA SER A 103 19.14 -2.23 3.70
C SER A 103 18.70 -1.35 4.87
N PHE A 104 17.87 -1.89 5.77
CA PHE A 104 17.14 -1.10 6.74
C PHE A 104 17.70 -1.30 8.16
N LYS A 105 18.59 -0.40 8.60
CA LYS A 105 19.14 -0.45 9.97
C LYS A 105 18.04 -0.27 11.00
N GLU A 106 18.16 -0.92 12.14
CA GLU A 106 17.11 -0.93 13.18
C GLU A 106 16.67 0.48 13.60
N PHE A 107 17.62 1.38 13.86
CA PHE A 107 17.30 2.76 14.25
C PHE A 107 16.53 3.53 13.18
N GLN A 108 16.73 3.25 11.89
CA GLN A 108 16.00 3.92 10.82
C GLN A 108 14.53 3.48 10.85
N PHE A 109 14.28 2.21 11.21
CA PHE A 109 12.93 1.65 11.21
C PHE A 109 12.11 2.25 12.34
N ASP A 110 12.70 2.28 13.53
CA ASP A 110 12.07 2.88 14.71
C ASP A 110 11.87 4.40 14.52
N ALA A 111 12.79 5.07 13.84
CA ALA A 111 12.61 6.47 13.45
C ALA A 111 11.45 6.65 12.45
N MET A 112 11.33 5.79 11.43
CA MET A 112 10.24 5.85 10.46
C MET A 112 8.87 5.61 11.11
N LEU A 113 8.77 4.64 12.03
CA LEU A 113 7.58 4.39 12.83
C LEU A 113 7.17 5.64 13.63
N THR A 114 8.13 6.28 14.29
CA THR A 114 7.90 7.47 15.11
C THR A 114 7.44 8.64 14.25
N LEU A 115 8.15 8.95 13.17
CA LEU A 115 7.83 10.05 12.25
C LEU A 115 6.45 9.88 11.61
N CYS A 116 6.11 8.67 11.13
CA CYS A 116 4.80 8.41 10.56
C CYS A 116 3.68 8.57 11.59
N LYS A 117 3.90 8.06 12.82
CA LYS A 117 2.92 8.19 13.90
C LYS A 117 2.67 9.65 14.28
N GLU A 118 3.72 10.45 14.42
CA GLU A 118 3.63 11.87 14.75
C GLU A 118 2.94 12.69 13.65
N ALA A 119 3.19 12.35 12.38
CA ALA A 119 2.55 12.98 11.23
C ALA A 119 1.12 12.48 10.95
N GLY A 120 0.65 11.43 11.64
CA GLY A 120 -0.63 10.78 11.33
C GLY A 120 -0.62 9.99 10.01
N PHE A 121 0.56 9.62 9.51
CA PHE A 121 0.73 8.85 8.29
C PHE A 121 0.69 7.35 8.59
N ASN A 122 0.15 6.58 7.65
CA ASN A 122 0.18 5.13 7.69
C ASN A 122 1.51 4.61 7.11
N LEU A 123 2.33 3.96 7.93
CA LEU A 123 3.52 3.26 7.45
C LEU A 123 3.13 1.87 6.96
N CYS A 124 3.20 1.64 5.66
CA CYS A 124 2.82 0.39 5.02
C CYS A 124 4.09 -0.40 4.65
N ILE A 125 4.45 -1.39 5.47
CA ILE A 125 5.65 -2.19 5.26
C ILE A 125 5.36 -3.43 4.39
N THR A 126 6.31 -3.80 3.54
CA THR A 126 6.40 -5.09 2.86
C THR A 126 7.67 -5.81 3.29
N ASN A 127 7.56 -6.95 4.00
CA ASN A 127 8.71 -7.67 4.54
C ASN A 127 8.75 -9.11 4.00
N PRO A 128 9.71 -9.47 3.14
CA PRO A 128 10.98 -8.75 2.89
C PRO A 128 10.94 -7.67 1.81
N CYS A 129 10.02 -7.76 0.84
CA CYS A 129 9.95 -6.83 -0.29
C CYS A 129 8.54 -6.85 -0.93
N PHE A 130 8.27 -5.88 -1.81
CA PHE A 130 6.96 -5.72 -2.44
C PHE A 130 6.56 -6.92 -3.31
N GLU A 131 7.52 -7.64 -3.90
CA GLU A 131 7.20 -8.88 -4.65
C GLU A 131 6.54 -9.96 -3.79
N LEU A 132 6.63 -9.90 -2.45
CA LEU A 132 5.89 -10.80 -1.56
C LEU A 132 4.38 -10.58 -1.73
N TRP A 133 3.93 -9.32 -1.78
CA TRP A 133 2.52 -9.00 -2.03
C TRP A 133 2.06 -9.47 -3.41
N LEU A 134 2.93 -9.37 -4.42
CA LEU A 134 2.64 -9.91 -5.75
C LEU A 134 2.52 -11.44 -5.73
N LEU A 135 3.39 -12.12 -4.99
CA LEU A 135 3.35 -13.58 -4.82
C LEU A 135 2.04 -14.02 -4.17
N MET A 136 1.53 -13.27 -3.19
CA MET A 136 0.26 -13.55 -2.52
C MET A 136 -0.96 -13.54 -3.46
N HIS A 137 -0.87 -13.00 -4.66
CA HIS A 137 -1.95 -13.16 -5.65
C HIS A 137 -2.08 -14.60 -6.16
N TYR A 138 -1.04 -15.42 -6.03
CA TYR A 138 -0.97 -16.75 -6.62
C TYR A 138 -1.01 -17.87 -5.59
N SER A 139 -0.36 -17.66 -4.44
CA SER A 139 -0.14 -18.68 -3.42
C SER A 139 -0.21 -18.09 -2.02
N ASP A 140 -0.54 -18.94 -1.05
CA ASP A 140 -0.45 -18.59 0.36
C ASP A 140 1.01 -18.72 0.83
N LEU A 141 1.47 -17.92 1.80
CA LEU A 141 2.88 -17.96 2.20
C LEU A 141 3.25 -19.21 2.99
N SER A 142 2.26 -19.96 3.51
CA SER A 142 2.46 -21.23 4.21
C SER A 142 3.03 -22.33 3.31
N GLU A 143 2.95 -22.14 2.00
CA GLU A 143 3.56 -23.02 0.99
C GLU A 143 5.09 -22.89 0.95
N TYR A 144 5.67 -21.87 1.59
CA TYR A 144 7.09 -21.56 1.54
C TYR A 144 7.73 -21.63 2.92
N ASN A 145 9.05 -21.83 2.95
CA ASN A 145 9.81 -21.73 4.18
C ASN A 145 9.95 -20.27 4.61
N GLU A 146 9.37 -19.92 5.76
CA GLU A 146 9.39 -18.55 6.30
C GLU A 146 10.79 -17.95 6.45
N LYS A 147 11.76 -18.73 6.95
CA LYS A 147 13.16 -18.25 7.10
C LYS A 147 13.79 -17.93 5.75
N VAL A 148 13.43 -18.68 4.71
CA VAL A 148 13.90 -18.47 3.34
C VAL A 148 13.24 -17.24 2.72
N LEU A 149 11.95 -17.02 2.96
CA LEU A 149 11.25 -15.79 2.59
C LEU A 149 11.91 -14.59 3.27
N LEU A 150 12.02 -14.61 4.60
CA LEU A 150 12.54 -13.51 5.39
C LEU A 150 13.98 -13.13 5.01
N ALA A 151 14.85 -14.11 4.80
CA ALA A 151 16.23 -13.87 4.37
C ALA A 151 16.34 -13.34 2.92
N ASN A 152 15.31 -13.57 2.10
CA ASN A 152 15.15 -13.14 0.71
C ASN A 152 16.42 -13.17 -0.16
N LYS A 153 17.26 -14.20 0.03
CA LYS A 153 18.62 -14.19 -0.52
C LYS A 153 18.63 -14.02 -2.03
N LYS A 154 19.53 -13.17 -2.51
CA LYS A 154 19.76 -12.96 -3.94
C LYS A 154 20.57 -14.12 -4.52
N LEU A 155 19.98 -14.82 -5.49
CA LEU A 155 20.59 -15.92 -6.23
C LEU A 155 20.74 -15.52 -7.69
N GLY A 156 21.95 -15.11 -8.08
CA GLY A 156 22.23 -14.50 -9.37
C GLY A 156 21.65 -13.07 -9.44
N SER A 157 20.76 -12.82 -10.39
CA SER A 157 20.15 -11.49 -10.56
C SER A 157 18.87 -11.26 -9.77
N ARG A 158 18.30 -12.29 -9.13
CA ARG A 158 16.97 -12.25 -8.50
C ARG A 158 16.99 -12.68 -7.04
N THR A 159 16.10 -12.09 -6.25
CA THR A 159 15.84 -12.53 -4.87
C THR A 159 15.01 -13.81 -4.85
N GLN A 160 14.97 -14.50 -3.71
CA GLN A 160 14.23 -15.74 -3.59
C GLN A 160 12.71 -15.56 -3.78
N VAL A 161 12.14 -14.47 -3.25
CA VAL A 161 10.72 -14.13 -3.45
C VAL A 161 10.43 -13.86 -4.93
N GLU A 162 11.31 -13.13 -5.62
CA GLU A 162 11.14 -12.86 -7.07
C GLU A 162 11.18 -14.16 -7.89
N ARG A 163 11.98 -15.15 -7.48
CA ARG A 163 12.02 -16.46 -8.14
C ARG A 163 10.69 -17.22 -7.98
N TYR A 164 10.14 -17.27 -6.77
CA TYR A 164 8.83 -17.89 -6.56
C TYR A 164 7.72 -17.19 -7.35
N LEU A 165 7.74 -15.86 -7.41
CA LEU A 165 6.81 -15.09 -8.24
C LEU A 165 6.97 -15.43 -9.74
N MET A 166 8.22 -15.55 -10.21
CA MET A 166 8.52 -15.93 -11.59
C MET A 166 7.99 -17.31 -11.96
N ASP A 167 8.06 -18.28 -11.05
CA ASP A 167 7.58 -19.64 -11.29
C ASP A 167 6.06 -19.64 -11.58
N HIS A 168 5.29 -18.89 -10.79
CA HIS A 168 3.84 -18.69 -11.02
C HIS A 168 3.52 -17.90 -12.29
N LEU A 169 4.38 -16.96 -12.67
CA LEU A 169 4.22 -16.13 -13.88
C LEU A 169 4.77 -16.79 -15.16
N GLY A 170 5.22 -18.06 -15.09
CA GLY A 170 5.78 -18.78 -16.24
C GLY A 170 7.04 -18.10 -16.79
N GLY A 171 7.87 -17.55 -15.91
CA GLY A 171 9.12 -16.85 -16.25
C GLY A 171 8.93 -15.43 -16.80
N ARG A 172 7.74 -14.83 -16.65
CA ARG A 172 7.41 -13.49 -17.20
C ARG A 172 7.13 -12.48 -16.09
N TYR A 173 8.18 -12.00 -15.44
CA TYR A 173 8.13 -10.84 -14.55
C TYR A 173 9.17 -9.80 -14.96
N ASN A 174 8.74 -8.54 -15.05
CA ASN A 174 9.60 -7.41 -15.34
C ASN A 174 9.17 -6.24 -14.45
N LYS A 175 10.03 -5.85 -13.51
CA LYS A 175 9.79 -4.75 -12.57
C LYS A 175 9.44 -3.44 -13.28
N SER A 176 10.05 -3.18 -14.45
CA SER A 176 9.82 -1.97 -15.25
C SER A 176 8.56 -2.02 -16.11
N ARG A 177 7.89 -3.17 -16.24
CA ARG A 177 6.70 -3.35 -17.07
C ARG A 177 5.74 -4.38 -16.46
N LEU A 178 5.19 -4.03 -15.31
CA LEU A 178 4.25 -4.88 -14.58
C LEU A 178 2.95 -5.04 -15.39
N GLN A 179 2.55 -6.28 -15.63
CA GLN A 179 1.32 -6.60 -16.37
C GLN A 179 0.11 -6.68 -15.41
N PHE A 180 -0.23 -5.59 -14.70
CA PHE A 180 -1.26 -5.59 -13.65
C PHE A 180 -2.58 -6.22 -14.10
N ILE A 181 -3.16 -5.71 -15.20
CA ILE A 181 -4.48 -6.15 -15.69
C ILE A 181 -4.50 -7.64 -16.03
N ARG A 182 -3.42 -8.15 -16.64
CA ARG A 182 -3.32 -9.54 -17.08
C ARG A 182 -2.99 -10.50 -15.94
N SER A 183 -2.10 -10.10 -15.04
CA SER A 183 -1.47 -11.00 -14.07
C SER A 183 -2.02 -10.86 -12.65
N PHE A 184 -2.61 -9.72 -12.27
CA PHE A 184 -2.92 -9.46 -10.86
C PHE A 184 -4.36 -9.03 -10.61
N LYS A 185 -4.99 -8.26 -11.51
CA LYS A 185 -6.35 -7.69 -11.32
C LYS A 185 -7.38 -8.71 -10.80
N ASN A 186 -7.54 -9.83 -11.49
CA ASN A 186 -8.55 -10.84 -11.14
C ASN A 186 -8.22 -11.66 -9.88
N ARG A 187 -7.05 -11.44 -9.28
CA ARG A 187 -6.55 -12.16 -8.10
C ARG A 187 -6.40 -11.25 -6.87
N VAL A 188 -6.78 -9.97 -6.97
CA VAL A 188 -6.65 -9.02 -5.85
C VAL A 188 -7.41 -9.52 -4.61
N TYR A 189 -8.66 -9.97 -4.74
CA TYR A 189 -9.41 -10.52 -3.60
C TYR A 189 -8.79 -11.79 -3.01
N GLN A 190 -8.15 -12.62 -3.84
CA GLN A 190 -7.39 -13.78 -3.36
C GLN A 190 -6.17 -13.31 -2.54
N ALA A 191 -5.41 -12.34 -3.03
CA ALA A 191 -4.28 -11.76 -2.30
C ALA A 191 -4.71 -11.14 -0.97
N LEU A 192 -5.86 -10.46 -0.93
CA LEU A 192 -6.44 -9.94 0.32
C LEU A 192 -6.76 -11.07 1.30
N SER A 193 -7.34 -12.17 0.82
CA SER A 193 -7.63 -13.34 1.65
C SER A 193 -6.36 -13.96 2.23
N HIS A 194 -5.31 -14.12 1.42
CA HIS A 194 -4.03 -14.66 1.89
C HIS A 194 -3.37 -13.71 2.90
N ALA A 195 -3.36 -12.41 2.65
CA ALA A 195 -2.72 -11.42 3.52
C ALA A 195 -3.30 -11.36 4.94
N LYS A 196 -4.59 -11.69 5.13
CA LYS A 196 -5.21 -11.72 6.46
C LYS A 196 -4.61 -12.74 7.42
N ALA A 197 -3.96 -13.78 6.90
CA ALA A 197 -3.31 -14.79 7.73
C ALA A 197 -1.95 -14.36 8.27
N TYR A 198 -1.45 -13.18 7.86
CA TYR A 198 -0.10 -12.71 8.16
C TYR A 198 -0.10 -11.34 8.84
N PRO A 199 1.01 -10.98 9.53
CA PRO A 199 1.22 -9.64 10.05
C PRO A 199 1.04 -8.57 8.96
N HIS A 200 0.40 -7.48 9.32
CA HIS A 200 0.11 -6.35 8.44
C HIS A 200 0.35 -4.98 9.11
N ASP A 201 0.51 -4.96 10.44
CA ASP A 201 0.92 -3.76 11.17
C ASP A 201 2.44 -3.53 11.05
N ALA A 202 2.84 -2.26 10.97
CA ALA A 202 4.23 -1.90 10.78
C ALA A 202 5.15 -2.35 11.94
N TYR A 203 4.67 -2.39 13.18
CA TYR A 203 5.46 -2.83 14.33
C TYR A 203 5.78 -4.33 14.23
N ASP A 204 4.79 -5.16 13.92
CA ASP A 204 4.96 -6.61 13.79
C ASP A 204 5.82 -6.98 12.59
N LEU A 205 5.69 -6.22 11.49
CA LEU A 205 6.44 -6.41 10.25
C LEU A 205 7.93 -6.06 10.36
N LYS A 206 8.40 -5.56 11.51
CA LYS A 206 9.83 -5.34 11.78
C LYS A 206 10.64 -6.62 11.57
N ASP A 207 10.11 -7.74 12.07
CA ASP A 207 10.80 -9.04 12.13
C ASP A 207 10.01 -10.21 11.56
N ALA A 208 8.73 -10.02 11.21
CA ALA A 208 7.87 -11.06 10.64
C ALA A 208 7.65 -10.89 9.13
N VAL A 209 7.49 -12.01 8.43
CA VAL A 209 7.11 -12.02 7.01
C VAL A 209 5.66 -11.59 6.88
N GLY A 210 5.39 -10.63 5.99
CA GLY A 210 4.04 -10.15 5.75
C GLY A 210 3.99 -8.84 4.99
N THR A 211 2.82 -8.20 4.99
CA THR A 211 2.61 -6.96 4.26
C THR A 211 1.41 -6.16 4.76
N GLY A 212 1.59 -4.84 4.87
CA GLY A 212 0.51 -3.89 5.13
C GLY A 212 -0.35 -3.56 3.91
N VAL A 213 0.03 -4.00 2.71
CA VAL A 213 -0.65 -3.60 1.45
C VAL A 213 -2.10 -4.11 1.40
N GLY A 214 -2.34 -5.32 1.92
CA GLY A 214 -3.70 -5.87 2.00
C GLY A 214 -4.62 -4.98 2.84
N ALA A 215 -4.18 -4.63 4.05
CA ALA A 215 -4.91 -3.75 4.95
C ALA A 215 -5.12 -2.34 4.36
N LEU A 216 -4.12 -1.80 3.64
CA LEU A 216 -4.25 -0.55 2.90
C LEU A 216 -5.37 -0.65 1.86
N ILE A 217 -5.38 -1.69 1.02
CA ILE A 217 -6.40 -1.86 -0.02
C ILE A 217 -7.80 -2.02 0.59
N GLU A 218 -7.96 -2.77 1.68
CA GLU A 218 -9.25 -2.87 2.37
C GLU A 218 -9.73 -1.51 2.90
N LYS A 219 -8.82 -0.69 3.42
CA LYS A 219 -9.15 0.69 3.82
C LYS A 219 -9.62 1.51 2.62
N LEU A 220 -8.99 1.36 1.45
CA LEU A 220 -9.41 2.02 0.21
C LEU A 220 -10.76 1.52 -0.31
N GLN A 221 -11.16 0.28 0.00
CA GLN A 221 -12.47 -0.28 -0.36
C GLN A 221 -13.59 0.20 0.56
N ASN A 222 -13.33 0.30 1.87
CA ASN A 222 -14.32 0.65 2.89
C ASN A 222 -14.69 2.14 2.93
N THR A 223 -14.21 2.95 1.97
CA THR A 223 -14.46 4.40 1.91
C THR A 223 -15.49 4.81 0.85
N LYS A 224 -16.10 3.84 0.16
CA LYS A 224 -17.30 4.11 -0.64
C LYS A 224 -18.49 4.31 0.30
N ASP A 225 -18.65 5.53 0.81
CA ASP A 225 -19.91 5.99 1.39
C ASP A 225 -20.97 5.98 0.26
N TYR A 226 -21.91 5.03 0.32
CA TYR A 226 -23.11 5.00 -0.51
C TYR A 226 -24.18 5.97 0.01
#